data_AF-A0A1Q6IPL4-F1
#
_entry.id   AF-A0A1Q6IPL4-F1
#
_cell.length_a   1.000
_cell.length_b   1.000
_cell.length_c   1.000
_cell.angle_alpha   90.00
_cell.angle_beta   90.00
_cell.angle_gamma   90.00
#
_symmetry.space_group_name_H-M   'P 1'
#
loop_
_entity.id
_entity.type
_entity.pdbx_description
1 polymer ?
#
loop_
_entity_poly.entity_id
_entity_poly.type
_entity_poly.pdbx_seq_one_letter_code
_entity_poly.pdbx_strand_id
1 'polypeptide(L)'
;MSNNENSVIEYLKTNNEVLFDKIVNALRKGKQVNFTDINQSDIIILSPQKAFEYAGEEGDKYFKVWMVGSTIAWCTWANSMVDSDFRWNAKARNENKRDNKDILGNEPYVSAYLKSNSAIEQCSVVYMFPFEAFSKKKVEVVKKVEKIEKANKDENKTTDVQVKKLIDRLSHLVEDVAEYFAPAPPIPILGPLLKSMDEEDYRRCRTEFDTKLMRLKCLDEHNKMIPYFEKKAEEWDYKKAGLLGKIAKVLKK
;
A
#
# COMPACT_ATOMS: atom_id res chain seq x y z
N MET A 1 18.10 -10.54 -19.89
CA MET A 1 18.01 -11.29 -18.62
C MET A 1 16.75 -10.80 -17.92
N SER A 2 15.66 -11.55 -18.06
CA SER A 2 14.34 -11.18 -17.55
C SER A 2 14.18 -11.73 -16.13
N ASN A 3 14.61 -10.97 -15.14
CA ASN A 3 14.05 -11.15 -13.81
C ASN A 3 12.80 -10.28 -13.76
N ASN A 4 11.67 -10.91 -14.10
CA ASN A 4 10.33 -10.37 -13.89
C ASN A 4 10.04 -10.39 -12.38
N GLU A 5 10.84 -9.65 -11.61
CA GLU A 5 10.75 -9.57 -10.16
C GLU A 5 9.54 -8.72 -9.80
N ASN A 6 8.65 -9.27 -8.97
CA ASN A 6 7.44 -8.58 -8.56
C ASN A 6 7.82 -7.51 -7.54
N SER A 7 7.95 -6.26 -8.00
CA SER A 7 8.35 -5.10 -7.20
C SER A 7 7.45 -4.83 -6.00
N VAL A 8 6.16 -5.22 -6.04
CA VAL A 8 5.29 -5.13 -4.85
C VAL A 8 5.72 -6.16 -3.80
N ILE A 9 6.00 -7.39 -4.23
CA ILE A 9 6.50 -8.45 -3.34
C ILE A 9 7.86 -8.06 -2.77
N GLU A 10 8.77 -7.54 -3.60
CA GLU A 10 10.07 -7.06 -3.16
C GLU A 10 9.93 -5.89 -2.18
N TYR A 11 9.08 -4.91 -2.48
CA TYR A 11 8.80 -3.79 -1.58
C TYR A 11 8.27 -4.25 -0.22
N LEU A 12 7.31 -5.18 -0.20
CA LEU A 12 6.78 -5.72 1.05
C LEU A 12 7.84 -6.50 1.83
N LYS A 13 8.70 -7.24 1.13
CA LYS A 13 9.79 -7.99 1.74
C LYS A 13 10.86 -7.06 2.34
N THR A 14 11.32 -6.07 1.58
CA THR A 14 12.38 -5.14 2.01
C THR A 14 11.96 -4.29 3.21
N ASN A 15 10.68 -3.93 3.31
CA ASN A 15 10.19 -3.13 4.42
C ASN A 15 10.03 -3.91 5.74
N ASN A 16 9.80 -5.22 5.70
CA ASN A 16 9.77 -6.07 6.90
C ASN A 16 9.88 -7.56 6.55
N GLU A 17 11.11 -8.05 6.34
CA GLU A 17 11.36 -9.43 5.88
C GLU A 17 10.79 -10.47 6.84
N VAL A 18 10.96 -10.27 8.15
CA VAL A 18 10.45 -11.20 9.17
C VAL A 18 8.92 -11.32 9.14
N LEU A 19 8.21 -10.19 9.01
CA LEU A 19 6.76 -10.22 8.90
C LEU A 19 6.30 -10.75 7.53
N PHE A 20 7.03 -10.42 6.46
CA PHE A 20 6.77 -10.94 5.13
C PHE A 20 6.84 -12.47 5.10
N ASP A 21 7.88 -13.06 5.70
CA ASP A 21 8.01 -14.51 5.80
C ASP A 21 6.87 -15.14 6.61
N LYS A 22 6.41 -14.47 7.68
CA LYS A 22 5.22 -14.90 8.43
C LYS A 22 3.96 -14.89 7.56
N ILE A 23 3.79 -13.87 6.70
CA ILE A 23 2.67 -13.77 5.75
C ILE A 23 2.71 -14.93 4.74
N VAL A 24 3.87 -15.15 4.11
CA VAL A 24 4.08 -16.26 3.15
C VAL A 24 3.74 -17.60 3.79
N ASN A 25 4.25 -17.84 5.00
CA ASN A 25 4.02 -19.09 5.73
C ASN A 25 2.55 -19.26 6.14
N ALA A 26 1.87 -18.20 6.59
CA ALA A 26 0.46 -18.27 6.95
C ALA A 26 -0.41 -18.62 5.74
N LEU A 27 -0.18 -17.98 4.60
CA LEU A 27 -0.91 -18.28 3.35
C LEU A 27 -0.66 -19.69 2.85
N ARG A 28 0.58 -20.18 2.95
CA ARG A 28 0.94 -21.56 2.62
C ARG A 28 0.19 -22.57 3.49
N LYS A 29 0.15 -22.34 4.81
CA LYS A 29 -0.58 -23.21 5.76
C LYS A 29 -2.09 -23.17 5.56
N GLY A 30 -2.66 -21.96 5.51
CA GLY A 30 -4.11 -21.76 5.57
C GLY A 30 -4.84 -21.89 4.25
N LYS A 31 -4.17 -21.60 3.13
CA LYS A 31 -4.78 -21.56 1.79
C LYS A 31 -4.03 -22.38 0.74
N GLN A 32 -2.91 -23.00 1.10
CA GLN A 32 -2.09 -23.82 0.19
C GLN A 32 -1.66 -23.05 -1.07
N VAL A 33 -1.49 -21.74 -0.95
CA VAL A 33 -0.99 -20.88 -2.02
C VAL A 33 0.43 -20.43 -1.70
N ASN A 34 1.22 -20.21 -2.74
CA ASN A 34 2.52 -19.57 -2.60
C ASN A 34 2.38 -18.08 -2.87
N PHE A 35 2.55 -17.25 -1.85
CA PHE A 35 2.29 -15.81 -1.95
C PHE A 35 3.16 -15.10 -2.99
N THR A 36 4.38 -15.58 -3.21
CA THR A 36 5.31 -14.98 -4.17
C THR A 36 4.99 -15.34 -5.63
N ASP A 37 4.05 -16.25 -5.87
CA ASP A 37 3.72 -16.72 -7.22
C ASP A 37 2.76 -15.80 -7.98
N ILE A 38 2.16 -14.80 -7.31
CA ILE A 38 1.27 -13.86 -7.96
C ILE A 38 2.02 -12.95 -8.94
N ASN A 39 1.42 -12.69 -10.10
CA ASN A 39 1.95 -11.68 -11.01
C ASN A 39 1.64 -10.29 -10.47
N GLN A 40 2.56 -9.35 -10.66
CA GLN A 40 2.37 -7.96 -10.25
C GLN A 40 1.10 -7.33 -10.83
N SER A 41 0.78 -7.66 -12.09
CA SER A 41 -0.42 -7.18 -12.78
C SER A 41 -1.74 -7.65 -12.16
N ASP A 42 -1.73 -8.75 -11.40
CA ASP A 42 -2.93 -9.26 -10.71
C ASP A 42 -3.11 -8.62 -9.31
N ILE A 43 -2.13 -7.85 -8.81
CA ILE A 43 -2.22 -7.16 -7.52
C ILE A 43 -3.04 -5.88 -7.67
N ILE A 44 -4.09 -5.75 -6.85
CA ILE A 44 -4.97 -4.58 -6.86
C ILE A 44 -4.51 -3.61 -5.77
N ILE A 45 -4.30 -2.35 -6.13
CA ILE A 45 -3.83 -1.30 -5.21
C ILE A 45 -4.96 -0.30 -4.99
N LEU A 46 -5.40 -0.15 -3.74
CA LEU A 46 -6.53 0.72 -3.36
C LEU A 46 -6.18 1.64 -2.20
N SER A 47 -6.99 2.71 -2.05
CA SER A 47 -7.03 3.47 -0.80
C SER A 47 -7.66 2.62 0.33
N PRO A 48 -7.35 2.91 1.59
CA PRO A 48 -7.91 2.18 2.73
C PRO A 48 -9.45 2.17 2.75
N GLN A 49 -10.09 3.30 2.44
CA GLN A 49 -11.55 3.40 2.41
C GLN A 49 -12.14 2.49 1.34
N LYS A 50 -11.55 2.49 0.14
CA LYS A 50 -12.01 1.63 -0.97
C LYS A 50 -11.77 0.16 -0.68
N ALA A 51 -10.62 -0.20 -0.11
CA ALA A 51 -10.36 -1.58 0.28
C ALA A 51 -11.31 -2.07 1.39
N PHE A 52 -11.74 -1.17 2.29
CA PHE A 52 -12.65 -1.51 3.38
C PHE A 52 -14.07 -1.83 2.90
N GLU A 53 -14.51 -1.27 1.76
CA GLU A 53 -15.79 -1.60 1.12
C GLU A 53 -15.89 -3.10 0.75
N TYR A 54 -14.75 -3.78 0.53
CA TYR A 54 -14.69 -5.21 0.23
C TYR A 54 -14.83 -6.07 1.51
N ALA A 55 -16.05 -6.21 2.01
CA ALA A 55 -16.39 -7.03 3.17
C ALA A 55 -17.20 -8.29 2.79
N GLY A 56 -17.42 -9.18 3.76
CA GLY A 56 -18.25 -10.38 3.58
C GLY A 56 -17.75 -11.29 2.46
N GLU A 57 -18.67 -11.90 1.72
CA GLU A 57 -18.37 -12.87 0.65
C GLU A 57 -17.50 -12.29 -0.47
N GLU A 58 -17.66 -11.00 -0.80
CA GLU A 58 -16.81 -10.35 -1.79
C GLU A 58 -15.41 -10.10 -1.23
N GLY A 59 -15.31 -9.68 0.04
CA GLY A 59 -14.04 -9.52 0.74
C GLY A 59 -13.26 -10.83 0.92
N ASP A 60 -13.96 -11.96 1.03
CA ASP A 60 -13.35 -13.29 1.20
C ASP A 60 -12.56 -13.76 -0.03
N LYS A 61 -12.64 -13.05 -1.16
CA LYS A 61 -11.85 -13.35 -2.36
C LYS A 61 -10.44 -12.76 -2.30
N TYR A 62 -10.13 -11.94 -1.30
CA TYR A 62 -8.91 -11.15 -1.26
C TYR A 62 -8.18 -11.29 0.08
N PHE A 63 -6.87 -11.49 -0.03
CA PHE A 63 -5.95 -11.21 1.07
C PHE A 63 -5.51 -9.75 0.97
N LYS A 64 -5.51 -9.01 2.08
CA LYS A 64 -5.18 -7.58 2.08
C LYS A 64 -3.99 -7.31 2.97
N VAL A 65 -3.02 -6.55 2.47
CA VAL A 65 -1.89 -6.02 3.24
C VAL A 65 -2.07 -4.51 3.36
N TRP A 66 -2.26 -4.04 4.59
CA TRP A 66 -2.50 -2.63 4.91
C TRP A 66 -1.18 -1.97 5.29
N MET A 67 -0.88 -0.82 4.69
CA MET A 67 0.36 -0.10 4.89
C MET A 67 0.12 1.24 5.57
N VAL A 68 1.06 1.66 6.41
CA VAL A 68 1.20 3.03 6.93
C VAL A 68 2.56 3.54 6.48
N GLY A 69 2.58 4.41 5.47
CA GLY A 69 3.81 4.77 4.76
C GLY A 69 4.48 3.52 4.18
N SER A 70 5.72 3.27 4.59
CA SER A 70 6.49 2.08 4.20
C SER A 70 6.31 0.86 5.12
N THR A 71 5.56 1.00 6.23
CA THR A 71 5.42 -0.07 7.23
C THR A 71 4.15 -0.89 6.99
N ILE A 72 4.25 -2.22 7.02
CA ILE A 72 3.07 -3.09 7.07
C ILE A 72 2.37 -2.88 8.41
N ALA A 73 1.17 -2.33 8.38
CA ALA A 73 0.36 -2.10 9.56
C ALA A 73 -0.24 -3.41 10.06
N TRP A 74 -1.00 -4.09 9.20
CA TRP A 74 -1.56 -5.43 9.45
C TRP A 74 -2.02 -6.09 8.15
N CYS A 75 -2.41 -7.35 8.24
CA CYS A 75 -3.04 -8.09 7.15
C CYS A 75 -4.47 -8.50 7.53
N THR A 76 -5.38 -8.51 6.54
CA THR A 76 -6.75 -9.00 6.72
C THR A 76 -7.16 -10.01 5.67
N TRP A 77 -8.09 -10.87 6.06
CA TRP A 77 -8.99 -11.60 5.18
C TRP A 77 -10.36 -10.94 5.25
N ALA A 78 -10.91 -10.52 4.10
CA ALA A 78 -11.96 -9.49 4.08
C ALA A 78 -11.53 -8.28 4.95
N ASN A 79 -12.25 -8.00 6.04
CA ASN A 79 -11.90 -6.95 7.01
C ASN A 79 -11.50 -7.52 8.38
N SER A 80 -11.27 -8.82 8.49
CA SER A 80 -10.81 -9.44 9.74
C SER A 80 -9.32 -9.69 9.70
N MET A 81 -8.60 -9.29 10.75
CA MET A 81 -7.18 -9.58 10.87
C MET A 81 -6.90 -11.07 10.80
N VAL A 82 -5.76 -11.44 10.22
CA VAL A 82 -5.25 -12.82 10.16
C VAL A 82 -4.04 -13.00 11.07
N ASP A 83 -3.82 -14.21 11.58
CA ASP A 83 -2.59 -14.57 12.29
C ASP A 83 -1.66 -15.46 11.44
N SER A 84 -0.55 -15.86 12.05
CA SER A 84 0.49 -16.73 11.49
C SER A 84 0.01 -18.14 11.10
N ASP A 85 -1.17 -18.58 11.56
CA ASP A 85 -1.82 -19.82 11.15
C ASP A 85 -3.04 -19.57 10.25
N PHE A 86 -3.18 -18.35 9.74
CA PHE A 86 -4.27 -17.90 8.87
C PHE A 86 -5.67 -17.96 9.50
N ARG A 87 -5.76 -17.87 10.83
CA ARG A 87 -7.02 -17.78 11.55
C ARG A 87 -7.48 -16.32 11.58
N TRP A 88 -8.66 -16.07 11.01
CA TRP A 88 -9.22 -14.72 10.88
C TRP A 88 -10.51 -14.50 11.66
N ASN A 89 -11.22 -15.57 12.03
CA ASN A 89 -12.45 -15.47 12.81
C ASN A 89 -12.66 -16.70 13.72
N ALA A 90 -11.96 -16.75 14.85
CA ALA A 90 -12.11 -17.82 15.84
C ALA A 90 -13.54 -17.92 16.41
N LYS A 91 -14.26 -16.78 16.50
CA LYS A 91 -15.65 -16.73 16.97
C LYS A 91 -16.62 -17.42 16.01
N ALA A 92 -16.46 -17.25 14.70
CA ALA A 92 -17.30 -17.94 13.72
C ALA A 92 -16.93 -19.43 13.56
N ARG A 93 -15.73 -19.83 13.99
CA ARG A 93 -15.22 -21.20 13.87
C ARG A 93 -15.28 -22.02 15.16
N ASN A 94 -15.81 -21.43 16.25
CA ASN A 94 -15.87 -22.06 17.57
C ASN A 94 -14.49 -22.56 18.08
N GLU A 95 -13.43 -21.84 17.73
CA GLU A 95 -12.03 -22.16 18.07
C GLU A 95 -11.56 -21.36 19.29
N ASN A 96 -10.51 -21.85 19.96
CA ASN A 96 -9.88 -21.15 21.07
C ASN A 96 -9.49 -19.72 20.66
N LYS A 97 -9.63 -18.79 21.62
CA LYS A 97 -9.31 -17.38 21.41
C LYS A 97 -7.86 -17.25 20.93
N ARG A 98 -7.70 -16.65 19.75
CA ARG A 98 -6.41 -16.34 19.12
C ARG A 98 -5.57 -15.44 20.02
N ASP A 99 -4.26 -15.66 20.08
CA ASP A 99 -3.33 -14.70 20.67
C ASP A 99 -3.12 -13.52 19.71
N ASN A 100 -3.33 -12.30 20.21
CA ASN A 100 -3.13 -11.09 19.42
C ASN A 100 -1.67 -10.90 19.01
N LYS A 101 -0.72 -11.50 19.73
CA LYS A 101 0.71 -11.48 19.40
C LYS A 101 1.04 -12.20 18.08
N ASP A 102 0.17 -13.11 17.66
CA ASP A 102 0.36 -13.89 16.44
C ASP A 102 -0.22 -13.22 15.19
N ILE A 103 -0.90 -12.07 15.36
CA ILE A 103 -1.47 -11.30 14.26
C ILE A 103 -0.36 -10.87 13.30
N LEU A 104 -0.62 -11.02 12.00
CA LEU A 104 0.25 -10.52 10.95
C LEU A 104 0.13 -9.00 10.88
N GLY A 105 1.00 -8.30 11.61
CA GLY A 105 1.05 -6.85 11.63
C GLY A 105 2.06 -6.32 12.62
N ASN A 106 2.24 -5.00 12.64
CA ASN A 106 3.11 -4.31 13.56
C ASN A 106 2.30 -3.48 14.56
N GLU A 107 2.77 -3.42 15.81
CA GLU A 107 2.26 -2.45 16.77
C GLU A 107 2.79 -1.05 16.44
N PRO A 108 2.05 0.03 16.75
CA PRO A 108 0.78 0.07 17.50
C PRO A 108 -0.48 -0.18 16.63
N TYR A 109 -0.30 -0.43 15.34
CA TYR A 109 -1.39 -0.45 14.35
C TYR A 109 -2.34 -1.63 14.56
N VAL A 110 -1.79 -2.79 14.93
CA VAL A 110 -2.60 -3.97 15.28
C VAL A 110 -3.56 -3.65 16.42
N SER A 111 -3.04 -3.10 17.52
CA SER A 111 -3.86 -2.70 18.66
C SER A 111 -4.89 -1.62 18.31
N ALA A 112 -4.57 -0.70 17.41
CA ALA A 112 -5.50 0.34 16.98
C ALA A 112 -6.72 -0.26 16.24
N TYR A 113 -6.49 -1.14 15.26
CA TYR A 113 -7.58 -1.72 14.48
C TYR A 113 -8.42 -2.72 15.28
N LEU A 114 -7.81 -3.46 16.22
CA LEU A 114 -8.57 -4.30 17.15
C LEU A 114 -9.53 -3.50 18.05
N LYS A 115 -9.24 -2.23 18.31
CA LYS A 115 -10.10 -1.32 19.08
C LYS A 115 -11.17 -0.65 18.20
N SER A 116 -10.83 -0.29 16.97
CA SER A 116 -11.74 0.44 16.07
C SER A 116 -11.38 0.24 14.60
N ASN A 117 -12.42 0.04 13.78
CA ASN A 117 -12.29 0.04 12.32
C ASN A 117 -11.82 1.39 11.77
N SER A 118 -11.98 2.51 12.49
CA SER A 118 -11.46 3.82 12.07
C SER A 118 -9.93 3.85 11.94
N ALA A 119 -9.21 2.86 12.49
CA ALA A 119 -7.77 2.76 12.31
C ALA A 119 -7.34 2.64 10.84
N ILE A 120 -8.23 2.26 9.92
CA ILE A 120 -7.94 2.27 8.47
C ILE A 120 -7.54 3.66 7.96
N GLU A 121 -7.99 4.73 8.61
CA GLU A 121 -7.69 6.12 8.23
C GLU A 121 -6.21 6.47 8.45
N GLN A 122 -5.49 5.68 9.23
CA GLN A 122 -4.05 5.83 9.44
C GLN A 122 -3.24 5.20 8.30
N CYS A 123 -3.86 4.28 7.54
CA CYS A 123 -3.18 3.59 6.46
C CYS A 123 -3.01 4.51 5.24
N SER A 124 -1.89 4.34 4.53
CA SER A 124 -1.62 5.02 3.26
C SER A 124 -2.12 4.22 2.06
N VAL A 125 -1.98 2.89 2.07
CA VAL A 125 -2.35 2.07 0.91
C VAL A 125 -2.69 0.65 1.33
N VAL A 126 -3.52 -0.02 0.53
CA VAL A 126 -3.84 -1.44 0.70
C VAL A 126 -3.51 -2.19 -0.58
N TYR A 127 -2.67 -3.22 -0.44
CA TYR A 127 -2.41 -4.19 -1.49
C TYR A 127 -3.38 -5.36 -1.33
N MET A 128 -4.26 -5.53 -2.30
CA MET A 128 -5.22 -6.63 -2.35
C MET A 128 -4.73 -7.70 -3.33
N PHE A 129 -4.69 -8.92 -2.84
CA PHE A 129 -4.22 -10.11 -3.55
C PHE A 129 -5.41 -11.03 -3.79
N PRO A 130 -5.95 -11.07 -5.03
CA PRO A 130 -7.08 -11.94 -5.37
C PRO A 130 -6.65 -13.41 -5.33
N PHE A 131 -7.42 -14.27 -4.67
CA PHE A 131 -7.06 -15.69 -4.56
C PHE A 131 -7.04 -16.41 -5.91
N GLU A 132 -7.93 -16.03 -6.81
CA GLU A 132 -8.02 -16.60 -8.16
C GLU A 132 -6.73 -16.38 -8.96
N ALA A 133 -5.97 -15.31 -8.67
CA ALA A 133 -4.71 -15.02 -9.33
C ALA A 133 -3.63 -16.07 -9.01
N PHE A 134 -3.64 -16.64 -7.80
CA PHE A 134 -2.70 -17.71 -7.42
C PHE A 134 -3.02 -19.04 -8.13
N SER A 135 -4.28 -19.28 -8.49
CA SER A 135 -4.71 -20.52 -9.15
C SER A 135 -4.44 -20.58 -10.66
N LYS A 136 -4.19 -19.44 -11.33
CA LYS A 136 -3.95 -19.40 -12.80
C LYS A 136 -2.67 -20.14 -13.23
N LYS A 137 -1.63 -20.18 -12.38
CA LYS A 137 -0.37 -20.90 -12.65
C LYS A 137 -0.54 -22.43 -12.76
N LYS A 138 -1.65 -23.02 -12.30
CA LYS A 138 -1.92 -24.46 -12.48
C LYS A 138 -2.33 -24.84 -13.91
N VAL A 139 -2.70 -23.88 -14.77
CA VAL A 139 -3.25 -24.16 -16.13
C VAL A 139 -2.36 -23.62 -17.28
N GLU A 140 -1.43 -22.71 -17.00
CA GLU A 140 -0.66 -21.99 -18.04
C GLU A 140 0.52 -22.75 -18.68
N VAL A 141 1.01 -23.83 -18.07
CA VAL A 141 2.21 -24.54 -18.55
C VAL A 141 2.02 -25.21 -19.93
N VAL A 142 0.79 -25.44 -20.39
CA VAL A 142 0.55 -26.33 -21.54
C VAL A 142 0.12 -25.63 -22.84
N LYS A 143 -0.24 -24.33 -22.88
CA LYS A 143 -0.94 -23.79 -24.08
C LYS A 143 -0.57 -22.42 -24.68
N LYS A 144 0.46 -21.69 -24.25
CA LYS A 144 0.67 -20.32 -24.80
C LYS A 144 2.08 -19.94 -25.24
N VAL A 145 2.83 -20.91 -25.76
CA VAL A 145 4.07 -20.66 -26.53
C VAL A 145 3.78 -20.05 -27.92
N GLU A 146 2.54 -20.06 -28.42
CA GLU A 146 2.27 -19.72 -29.84
C GLU A 146 1.61 -18.35 -30.13
N LYS A 147 1.33 -17.48 -29.14
CA LYS A 147 0.60 -16.20 -29.39
C LYS A 147 1.37 -14.90 -29.14
N ILE A 148 2.65 -14.96 -28.77
CA ILE A 148 3.40 -13.81 -28.20
C ILE A 148 3.80 -12.74 -29.24
N GLU A 149 3.85 -13.02 -30.55
CA GLU A 149 4.50 -12.07 -31.47
C GLU A 149 3.62 -10.98 -32.10
N LYS A 150 2.28 -11.01 -31.97
CA LYS A 150 1.40 -9.99 -32.59
C LYS A 150 0.79 -8.95 -31.62
N ALA A 151 0.81 -9.16 -30.31
CA ALA A 151 0.18 -8.25 -29.32
C ALA A 151 1.10 -7.10 -28.83
N ASN A 152 2.43 -7.27 -28.95
CA ASN A 152 3.43 -6.37 -28.35
C ASN A 152 3.48 -4.94 -28.95
N LYS A 153 2.73 -4.63 -30.01
CA LYS A 153 2.76 -3.31 -30.66
C LYS A 153 1.64 -2.36 -30.20
N ASP A 154 0.52 -2.90 -29.71
CA ASP A 154 -0.62 -2.09 -29.23
C ASP A 154 -0.63 -1.92 -27.70
N GLU A 155 -0.04 -2.86 -26.93
CA GLU A 155 0.13 -2.72 -25.47
C GLU A 155 1.10 -1.59 -25.09
N ASN A 156 2.22 -1.43 -25.81
CA ASN A 156 3.22 -0.38 -25.54
C ASN A 156 2.64 1.05 -25.63
N LYS A 157 1.69 1.31 -26.53
CA LYS A 157 1.04 2.64 -26.63
C LYS A 157 0.12 2.94 -25.44
N THR A 158 -0.50 1.92 -24.84
CA THR A 158 -1.42 2.10 -23.72
C THR A 158 -0.67 2.30 -22.41
N THR A 159 0.43 1.57 -22.22
CA THR A 159 1.32 1.72 -21.06
C THR A 159 1.99 3.09 -21.01
N ASP A 160 2.50 3.59 -22.13
CA ASP A 160 3.14 4.92 -22.20
C ASP A 160 2.19 6.06 -21.79
N VAL A 161 0.93 6.00 -22.22
CA VAL A 161 -0.09 7.01 -21.86
C VAL A 161 -0.44 6.93 -20.37
N GLN A 162 -0.46 5.73 -19.79
CA GLN A 162 -0.72 5.55 -18.35
C GLN A 162 0.45 6.04 -17.50
N VAL A 163 1.69 5.75 -17.91
CA VAL A 163 2.92 6.22 -17.26
C VAL A 163 2.97 7.74 -17.27
N LYS A 164 2.68 8.39 -18.40
CA LYS A 164 2.64 9.85 -18.50
C LYS A 164 1.63 10.47 -17.53
N LYS A 165 0.39 9.96 -17.50
CA LYS A 165 -0.65 10.44 -16.57
C LYS A 165 -0.26 10.27 -15.09
N LEU A 166 0.48 9.20 -14.76
CA LEU A 166 0.97 8.97 -13.40
C LEU A 166 2.04 9.97 -13.02
N ILE A 167 3.00 10.25 -13.91
CA ILE A 167 4.05 11.25 -13.69
C ILE A 167 3.45 12.65 -13.53
N ASP A 168 2.48 13.02 -14.37
CA ASP A 168 1.79 14.31 -14.29
C ASP A 168 1.07 14.45 -12.93
N ARG A 169 0.33 13.41 -12.50
CA ARG A 169 -0.37 13.43 -11.21
C ARG A 169 0.59 13.44 -10.01
N LEU A 170 1.68 12.69 -10.08
CA LEU A 170 2.72 12.69 -9.06
C LEU A 170 3.34 14.07 -8.91
N SER A 171 3.59 14.76 -10.03
CA SER A 171 4.15 16.11 -10.03
C SER A 171 3.21 17.11 -9.36
N HIS A 172 1.90 17.06 -9.65
CA HIS A 172 0.91 17.88 -8.95
C HIS A 172 0.87 17.59 -7.45
N LEU A 173 0.91 16.31 -7.05
CA LEU A 173 0.91 15.94 -5.63
C LEU A 173 2.19 16.41 -4.91
N VAL A 174 3.32 16.54 -5.62
CA VAL A 174 4.53 17.16 -5.04
C VAL A 174 4.27 18.63 -4.66
N GLU A 175 3.57 19.36 -5.51
CA GLU A 175 3.21 20.76 -5.27
C GLU A 175 2.23 20.88 -4.10
N ASP A 176 1.15 20.07 -4.10
CA ASP A 176 0.15 20.04 -3.04
C ASP A 176 0.79 19.72 -1.68
N VAL A 177 1.66 18.71 -1.61
CA VAL A 177 2.33 18.34 -0.35
C VAL A 177 3.35 19.39 0.09
N ALA A 178 3.99 20.09 -0.84
CA ALA A 178 4.92 21.17 -0.51
C ALA A 178 4.21 22.36 0.16
N GLU A 179 2.95 22.63 -0.17
CA GLU A 179 2.13 23.70 0.43
C GLU A 179 2.00 23.55 1.96
N TYR A 180 1.86 22.32 2.46
CA TYR A 180 1.80 22.06 3.90
C TYR A 180 3.08 22.46 4.65
N PHE A 181 4.24 22.38 3.97
CA PHE A 181 5.52 22.77 4.55
C PHE A 181 5.89 24.24 4.27
N ALA A 182 5.06 24.97 3.53
CA ALA A 182 5.31 26.37 3.22
C ALA A 182 5.08 27.25 4.46
N PRO A 183 5.90 28.29 4.68
CA PRO A 183 5.62 29.26 5.74
C PRO A 183 4.31 30.00 5.43
N ALA A 184 3.49 30.22 6.47
CA ALA A 184 2.26 30.99 6.33
C ALA A 184 2.56 32.37 5.72
N PRO A 185 1.77 32.83 4.72
CA PRO A 185 2.01 34.13 4.11
C PRO A 185 1.89 35.24 5.16
N PRO A 186 2.75 36.27 5.13
CA PRO A 186 2.86 37.28 6.19
C PRO A 186 1.73 38.32 6.17
N ILE A 187 0.59 38.06 5.52
CA ILE A 187 -0.47 39.05 5.26
C ILE A 187 -1.71 38.73 6.12
N PRO A 188 -1.99 39.51 7.18
CA PRO A 188 -3.04 39.21 8.17
C PRO A 188 -4.48 39.19 7.62
N ILE A 189 -4.71 39.83 6.47
CA ILE A 189 -6.05 40.10 5.94
C ILE A 189 -6.50 39.06 4.89
N LEU A 190 -5.56 38.34 4.26
CA LEU A 190 -5.84 37.26 3.30
C LEU A 190 -5.62 35.84 3.86
N GLY A 191 -5.11 35.72 5.10
CA GLY A 191 -4.78 34.44 5.75
C GLY A 191 -5.91 33.39 5.74
N PRO A 192 -7.21 33.75 5.86
CA PRO A 192 -8.30 32.77 5.75
C PRO A 192 -8.67 32.37 4.32
N LEU A 193 -8.22 33.11 3.30
CA LEU A 193 -8.61 32.92 1.90
C LEU A 193 -7.65 32.02 1.11
N LEU A 194 -6.37 32.01 1.50
CA LEU A 194 -5.38 31.02 1.06
C LEU A 194 -5.44 29.85 2.02
N LYS A 195 -6.16 28.78 1.66
CA LYS A 195 -6.25 27.56 2.47
C LYS A 195 -4.85 27.02 2.74
N SER A 196 -4.31 27.25 3.94
CA SER A 196 -3.17 26.46 4.42
C SER A 196 -3.62 25.01 4.49
N MET A 197 -2.95 24.11 3.77
CA MET A 197 -3.25 22.68 3.81
C MET A 197 -3.21 22.19 5.27
N ASP A 198 -4.29 21.57 5.74
CA ASP A 198 -4.37 21.03 7.09
C ASP A 198 -3.74 19.62 7.18
N GLU A 199 -3.73 19.05 8.39
CA GLU A 199 -3.13 17.73 8.65
C GLU A 199 -3.85 16.59 7.92
N GLU A 200 -5.17 16.69 7.74
CA GLU A 200 -5.98 15.66 7.09
C GLU A 200 -5.79 15.71 5.57
N ASP A 201 -5.80 16.92 4.99
CA ASP A 201 -5.50 17.14 3.58
C ASP A 201 -4.06 16.70 3.26
N TYR A 202 -3.09 16.99 4.14
CA TYR A 202 -1.72 16.48 4.02
C TYR A 202 -1.66 14.95 3.96
N ARG A 203 -2.33 14.27 4.89
CA ARG A 203 -2.36 12.79 4.92
C ARG A 203 -2.99 12.23 3.66
N ARG A 204 -4.07 12.83 3.17
CA ARG A 204 -4.73 12.42 1.94
C ARG A 204 -3.81 12.58 0.73
N CYS A 205 -3.17 13.73 0.56
CA CYS A 205 -2.25 13.97 -0.56
C CYS A 205 -1.00 13.06 -0.48
N ARG A 206 -0.45 12.84 0.71
CA ARG A 206 0.66 11.90 0.93
C ARG A 206 0.30 10.47 0.54
N THR A 207 -0.89 10.02 0.97
CA THR A 207 -1.46 8.70 0.66
C THR A 207 -1.67 8.53 -0.85
N GLU A 208 -2.23 9.54 -1.52
CA GLU A 208 -2.41 9.51 -2.97
C GLU A 208 -1.03 9.46 -3.67
N PHE A 209 -0.07 10.25 -3.22
CA PHE A 209 1.28 10.27 -3.77
C PHE A 209 1.96 8.90 -3.70
N ASP A 210 1.97 8.26 -2.53
CA ASP A 210 2.57 6.94 -2.35
C ASP A 210 1.90 5.88 -3.24
N THR A 211 0.57 5.94 -3.35
CA THR A 211 -0.20 5.05 -4.23
C THR A 211 0.20 5.21 -5.70
N LYS A 212 0.34 6.46 -6.17
CA LYS A 212 0.71 6.72 -7.58
C LYS A 212 2.17 6.40 -7.85
N LEU A 213 3.07 6.65 -6.89
CA LEU A 213 4.50 6.36 -7.03
C LEU A 213 4.73 4.85 -7.13
N MET A 214 4.06 4.08 -6.29
CA MET A 214 4.10 2.62 -6.38
C MET A 214 3.50 2.12 -7.70
N ARG A 215 2.40 2.71 -8.17
CA ARG A 215 1.83 2.35 -9.48
C ARG A 215 2.76 2.68 -10.64
N LEU A 216 3.54 3.76 -10.55
CA LEU A 216 4.59 4.08 -11.52
C LEU A 216 5.68 3.01 -11.52
N LYS A 217 6.21 2.65 -10.35
CA LYS A 217 7.18 1.55 -10.20
C LYS A 217 6.65 0.23 -10.76
N CYS A 218 5.36 -0.04 -10.61
CA CYS A 218 4.75 -1.25 -11.15
C CYS A 218 4.60 -1.28 -12.67
N LEU A 219 4.51 -0.12 -13.33
CA LEU A 219 4.29 -0.02 -14.78
C LEU A 219 5.60 0.22 -15.55
N ASP A 220 6.56 0.90 -14.93
CA ASP A 220 7.87 1.23 -15.51
C ASP A 220 8.89 1.36 -14.37
N GLU A 221 9.45 0.24 -13.94
CA GLU A 221 10.39 0.15 -12.81
C GLU A 221 11.69 0.96 -13.01
N HIS A 222 12.07 1.17 -14.27
CA HIS A 222 13.28 1.92 -14.66
C HIS A 222 12.96 3.37 -15.01
N ASN A 223 11.76 3.86 -14.69
CA ASN A 223 11.38 5.23 -14.98
C ASN A 223 12.30 6.22 -14.24
N LYS A 224 12.94 7.12 -14.99
CA LYS A 224 13.92 8.07 -14.46
C LYS A 224 13.37 9.05 -13.43
N MET A 225 12.03 9.19 -13.33
CA MET A 225 11.39 10.07 -12.35
C MET A 225 11.16 9.40 -10.99
N ILE A 226 11.26 8.07 -10.89
CA ILE A 226 11.08 7.35 -9.62
C ILE A 226 12.04 7.87 -8.53
N PRO A 227 13.36 7.99 -8.77
CA PRO A 227 14.28 8.52 -7.75
C PRO A 227 13.96 9.95 -7.32
N TYR A 228 13.44 10.79 -8.21
CA TYR A 228 13.02 12.14 -7.88
C TYR A 228 11.84 12.14 -6.89
N PHE A 229 10.83 11.30 -7.14
CA PHE A 229 9.65 11.20 -6.29
C PHE A 229 9.97 10.55 -4.93
N GLU A 230 10.82 9.53 -4.90
CA GLU A 230 11.31 8.92 -3.64
C GLU A 230 12.04 9.93 -2.77
N LYS A 231 12.93 10.73 -3.38
CA LYS A 231 13.63 11.80 -2.65
C LYS A 231 12.66 12.83 -2.07
N LYS A 232 11.57 13.15 -2.77
CA LYS A 232 10.53 14.07 -2.24
C LYS A 232 9.79 13.48 -1.04
N ALA A 233 9.42 12.20 -1.12
CA ALA A 233 8.86 11.46 0.01
C ALA A 233 9.78 11.54 1.25
N GLU A 234 11.07 11.24 1.09
CA GLU A 234 12.06 11.32 2.18
C GLU A 234 12.21 12.73 2.76
N GLU A 235 12.27 13.76 1.90
CA GLU A 235 12.33 15.17 2.33
C GLU A 235 11.13 15.55 3.21
N TRP A 236 9.93 15.07 2.88
CA TRP A 236 8.72 15.34 3.65
C TRP A 236 8.73 14.62 5.00
N ASP A 237 9.17 13.36 5.03
CA ASP A 237 9.27 12.58 6.27
C ASP A 237 10.27 13.24 7.25
N TYR A 238 11.40 13.73 6.73
CA TYR A 238 12.37 14.50 7.52
C TYR A 238 11.78 15.82 8.06
N LYS A 239 11.11 16.60 7.19
CA LYS A 239 10.47 17.87 7.60
C LYS A 239 9.39 17.65 8.66
N LYS A 240 8.59 16.59 8.51
CA LYS A 240 7.53 16.23 9.45
C LYS A 240 8.10 15.86 10.82
N ALA A 241 9.15 15.03 10.85
CA ALA A 241 9.86 14.69 12.08
C ALA A 241 10.44 15.94 12.78
N GLY A 242 11.03 16.86 12.00
CA GLY A 242 11.55 18.14 12.51
C GLY A 242 10.46 19.07 13.09
N LEU A 243 9.27 19.11 12.48
CA LEU A 243 8.14 19.90 12.97
C LEU A 243 7.65 19.37 14.33
N LEU A 244 7.49 18.04 14.45
CA LEU A 244 7.10 17.38 15.71
C LEU A 244 8.12 17.65 16.82
N GLY A 245 9.42 17.62 16.50
CA GLY A 245 10.48 17.95 17.45
C GLY A 245 10.43 19.40 17.97
N LYS A 246 9.98 20.37 17.14
CA LYS A 246 9.80 21.77 17.56
C LYS A 246 8.60 21.94 18.48
N ILE A 247 7.45 21.33 18.13
CA ILE A 247 6.22 21.36 18.94
C ILE A 247 6.48 20.77 20.34
N ALA A 248 7.19 19.63 20.41
CA ALA A 248 7.54 18.98 21.66
C ALA A 248 8.44 19.84 22.58
N LYS A 249 9.27 20.73 22.01
CA LYS A 249 10.09 21.67 22.79
C LYS A 249 9.28 22.85 23.34
N VAL A 250 8.29 23.34 22.58
CA VAL A 250 7.42 24.44 23.00
C VAL A 250 6.50 24.01 24.14
N LEU A 251 5.95 22.79 24.09
CA LEU A 251 5.06 22.23 25.11
C LEU A 251 5.75 21.81 26.42
N LYS A 252 7.09 21.83 26.48
CA LYS A 252 7.89 21.53 27.69
C LYS A 252 8.30 22.78 28.47
N LYS A 253 7.86 23.97 28.04
CA LYS A 253 7.95 25.23 28.79
C LYS A 253 6.62 25.52 29.47
#